data_AF-A0A4R8RB90-F1
#
_entry.id   AF-A0A4R8RB90-F1
#
_cell.length_a   1.000
_cell.length_b   1.000
_cell.length_c   1.000
_cell.angle_alpha   90.00
_cell.angle_beta   90.00
_cell.angle_gamma   90.00
#
_symmetry.space_group_name_H-M   'P 1'
#
loop_
_entity.id
_entity.type
_entity.pdbx_description
1 polymer ?
#
loop_
_entity_poly.entity_id
_entity_poly.type
_entity_poly.pdbx_seq_one_letter_code
_entity_poly.pdbx_strand_id
1 'polypeptide(L)'
;MCATTMLASGCTAVVDGDAVATPGEEGKRLTNPKCSSVSVPLLEVPLDNDSEPRVEVPQPSGWERVNRFESGVVRVYLAAPDLQASGFVPNATVAIANLSGKASTEDDAFAAERGGLESFGVTDLVEAQGTICGYPSKTLTYNMGLGNIPVHRVTTTIVAVKNNTKMFTVGVSVQALDDTVRGFDSARETILAGLQVSPPVTS
;
A
#
# COMPACT_ATOMS: atom_id res chain seq x y z
N MET A 1 -44.64 -38.96 -15.53
CA MET A 1 -44.39 -38.29 -16.84
C MET A 1 -45.62 -37.43 -17.09
N CYS A 2 -45.62 -36.10 -17.09
CA CYS A 2 -44.70 -35.08 -17.61
C CYS A 2 -44.36 -34.00 -16.58
N ALA A 3 -43.23 -33.33 -16.81
CA ALA A 3 -42.64 -32.31 -15.97
C ALA A 3 -42.75 -30.90 -16.60
N THR A 4 -42.71 -29.89 -15.72
CA THR A 4 -42.19 -28.51 -15.91
C THR A 4 -43.07 -27.58 -16.78
N THR A 5 -43.31 -26.31 -16.45
CA THR A 5 -42.30 -25.26 -16.25
C THR A 5 -42.91 -24.00 -15.62
N MET A 6 -42.34 -23.51 -14.51
CA MET A 6 -42.53 -22.13 -14.04
C MET A 6 -41.50 -21.24 -14.75
N LEU A 7 -41.95 -20.20 -15.45
CA LEU A 7 -41.07 -19.15 -15.97
C LEU A 7 -41.03 -18.02 -14.94
N ALA A 8 -39.94 -17.94 -14.19
CA ALA A 8 -39.60 -16.76 -13.40
C ALA A 8 -38.88 -15.77 -14.33
N SER A 9 -39.49 -14.61 -14.58
CA SER A 9 -38.87 -13.49 -15.27
C SER A 9 -37.87 -12.80 -14.33
N GLY A 10 -36.61 -13.21 -14.41
CA GLY A 10 -35.49 -12.51 -13.77
C GLY A 10 -34.95 -11.44 -14.71
N CYS A 11 -35.21 -10.18 -14.43
CA CYS A 11 -34.44 -9.07 -15.00
C CYS A 11 -33.11 -8.97 -14.25
N THR A 12 -32.07 -9.65 -14.73
CA THR A 12 -30.69 -9.24 -14.40
C THR A 12 -30.26 -8.22 -15.44
N ALA A 13 -30.37 -6.94 -15.09
CA ALA A 13 -29.61 -5.92 -15.79
C ALA A 13 -28.14 -6.15 -15.44
N VAL A 14 -27.37 -6.68 -16.39
CA VAL A 14 -25.92 -6.67 -16.32
C VAL A 14 -25.51 -5.21 -16.53
N VAL A 15 -25.13 -4.55 -15.45
CA VAL A 15 -24.45 -3.26 -15.54
C VAL A 15 -23.01 -3.58 -15.89
N ASP A 16 -22.72 -3.56 -17.19
CA ASP A 16 -21.36 -3.58 -17.72
C ASP A 16 -20.82 -2.15 -17.58
N GLY A 17 -20.30 -1.86 -16.39
CA GLY A 17 -19.66 -0.60 -16.09
C GLY A 17 -18.42 -0.91 -15.29
N ASP A 18 -17.24 -0.64 -15.85
CA ASP A 18 -16.01 -0.57 -15.09
C ASP A 18 -16.27 0.41 -13.93
N ALA A 19 -16.33 -0.14 -12.71
CA ALA A 19 -16.54 0.67 -11.53
C ALA A 19 -15.33 1.60 -11.38
N VAL A 20 -15.48 2.84 -11.82
CA VAL A 20 -14.54 3.91 -11.50
C VAL A 20 -14.56 4.01 -9.99
N ALA A 21 -13.50 3.53 -9.33
CA ALA A 21 -13.41 3.54 -7.88
C ALA A 21 -13.61 4.98 -7.40
N THR A 22 -14.58 5.19 -6.49
CA THR A 22 -14.75 6.50 -5.86
C THR A 22 -13.45 6.88 -5.16
N PRO A 23 -12.94 8.11 -5.30
CA PRO A 23 -11.74 8.54 -4.59
C PRO A 23 -11.87 8.23 -3.09
N GLY A 24 -10.90 7.49 -2.53
CA GLY A 24 -10.89 7.05 -1.13
C GLY A 24 -11.57 5.70 -0.85
N GLU A 25 -12.35 5.13 -1.78
CA GLU A 25 -12.85 3.76 -1.63
C GLU A 25 -11.80 2.70 -1.92
N GLU A 26 -10.81 3.02 -2.76
CA GLU A 26 -9.64 2.17 -3.00
C GLU A 26 -8.98 1.79 -1.68
N GLY A 27 -8.75 2.76 -0.80
CA GLY A 27 -8.11 2.51 0.48
C GLY A 27 -8.91 1.65 1.47
N LYS A 28 -10.26 1.61 1.35
CA LYS A 28 -11.08 0.68 2.14
C LYS A 28 -10.86 -0.78 1.75
N ARG A 29 -10.50 -1.05 0.49
CA ARG A 29 -10.18 -2.41 0.01
C ARG A 29 -8.79 -2.85 0.45
N LEU A 30 -7.91 -1.91 0.75
CA LEU A 30 -6.52 -2.14 1.16
C LEU A 30 -6.36 -2.36 2.67
N THR A 31 -7.33 -3.03 3.29
CA THR A 31 -7.34 -3.35 4.73
C THR A 31 -7.13 -4.85 4.93
N ASN A 32 -6.39 -5.23 5.96
CA ASN A 32 -6.15 -6.62 6.35
C ASN A 32 -6.03 -6.73 7.87
N PRO A 33 -7.14 -6.54 8.61
CA PRO A 33 -7.11 -6.42 10.07
C PRO A 33 -6.62 -7.68 10.78
N LYS A 34 -6.64 -8.85 10.11
CA LYS A 34 -6.29 -10.15 10.70
C LYS A 34 -4.92 -10.66 10.28
N CYS A 35 -4.12 -9.89 9.54
CA CYS A 35 -2.91 -10.41 8.86
C CYS A 35 -3.21 -11.71 8.10
N SER A 36 -4.30 -11.74 7.32
CA SER A 36 -4.63 -12.93 6.55
C SER A 36 -3.45 -13.26 5.63
N SER A 37 -3.11 -14.54 5.55
CA SER A 37 -2.00 -15.01 4.72
C SER A 37 -2.21 -14.61 3.26
N VAL A 38 -1.14 -14.14 2.62
CA VAL A 38 -1.10 -13.92 1.18
C VAL A 38 -0.62 -15.18 0.47
N SER A 39 -1.00 -15.33 -0.80
CA SER A 39 -0.62 -16.49 -1.62
C SER A 39 0.70 -16.31 -2.38
N VAL A 40 1.37 -15.16 -2.22
CA VAL A 40 2.65 -14.85 -2.86
C VAL A 40 3.78 -14.86 -1.84
N PRO A 41 5.05 -15.02 -2.26
CA PRO A 41 6.19 -14.93 -1.36
C PRO A 41 6.20 -13.61 -0.57
N LEU A 42 6.62 -13.70 0.69
CA LEU A 42 6.86 -12.56 1.56
C LEU A 42 8.36 -12.26 1.61
N LEU A 43 8.71 -10.99 1.44
CA LEU A 43 10.06 -10.49 1.56
C LEU A 43 10.20 -9.79 2.92
N GLU A 44 11.14 -10.26 3.74
CA GLU A 44 11.48 -9.62 5.01
C GLU A 44 12.13 -8.25 4.77
N VAL A 45 11.62 -7.24 5.47
CA VAL A 45 12.13 -5.87 5.43
C VAL A 45 13.26 -5.73 6.46
N PRO A 46 14.47 -5.28 6.05
CA PRO A 46 15.56 -5.08 6.99
C PRO A 46 15.21 -4.07 8.08
N LEU A 47 15.59 -4.40 9.32
CA LEU A 47 15.47 -3.53 10.48
C LEU A 47 16.79 -2.78 10.73
N ASP A 48 16.71 -1.56 11.27
CA ASP A 48 17.90 -0.90 11.83
C ASP A 48 18.25 -1.44 13.22
N ASN A 49 17.25 -1.85 14.01
CA ASN A 49 17.45 -2.36 15.36
C ASN A 49 16.21 -3.13 15.86
N ASP A 50 16.37 -3.89 16.93
CA ASP A 50 15.34 -4.80 17.47
C ASP A 50 14.12 -4.11 18.08
N SER A 51 14.11 -2.77 18.19
CA SER A 51 12.93 -2.01 18.62
C SER A 51 11.97 -1.64 17.50
N GLU A 52 12.37 -1.85 16.23
CA GLU A 52 11.51 -1.62 15.07
C GLU A 52 10.47 -2.74 14.92
N PRO A 53 9.27 -2.43 14.38
CA PRO A 53 8.31 -3.47 14.04
C PRO A 53 8.89 -4.41 12.98
N ARG A 54 8.55 -5.70 13.09
CA ARG A 54 8.87 -6.67 12.04
C ARG A 54 7.89 -6.48 10.89
N VAL A 55 8.43 -6.35 9.68
CA VAL A 55 7.65 -6.10 8.47
C VAL A 55 8.03 -7.11 7.41
N GLU A 56 7.03 -7.69 6.75
CA GLU A 56 7.21 -8.49 5.55
C GLU A 56 6.28 -7.94 4.46
N VAL A 57 6.83 -7.73 3.26
CA VAL A 57 6.09 -7.20 2.11
C VAL A 57 5.85 -8.31 1.09
N PRO A 58 4.64 -8.49 0.57
CA PRO A 58 4.38 -9.39 -0.54
C PRO A 58 5.22 -9.03 -1.77
N GLN A 59 5.78 -10.04 -2.42
CA GLN A 59 6.52 -9.90 -3.67
C GLN A 59 5.79 -10.69 -4.78
N PRO A 60 4.88 -10.04 -5.55
CA PRO A 60 4.19 -10.69 -6.65
C PRO A 60 5.16 -11.18 -7.74
N SER A 61 4.71 -12.13 -8.58
CA SER A 61 5.50 -12.61 -9.71
C SER A 61 5.89 -11.46 -10.65
N GLY A 62 7.14 -11.43 -11.09
CA GLY A 62 7.68 -10.37 -11.95
C GLY A 62 8.05 -9.08 -11.22
N TRP A 63 7.84 -9.01 -9.89
CA TRP A 63 8.35 -7.93 -9.05
C TRP A 63 9.66 -8.36 -8.39
N GLU A 64 10.71 -7.57 -8.59
CA GLU A 64 12.07 -7.91 -8.19
C GLU A 64 12.66 -6.84 -7.27
N ARG A 65 13.39 -7.26 -6.22
CA ARG A 65 14.06 -6.34 -5.31
C ARG A 65 15.28 -5.70 -5.96
N VAL A 66 15.36 -4.37 -5.90
CA VAL A 66 16.46 -3.57 -6.44
C VAL A 66 17.11 -2.72 -5.35
N ASN A 67 18.25 -3.18 -4.84
CA ASN A 67 18.92 -2.54 -3.69
C ASN A 67 19.45 -1.13 -3.97
N ARG A 68 19.62 -0.72 -5.25
CA ARG A 68 20.22 0.58 -5.62
C ARG A 68 19.45 1.79 -5.05
N PHE A 69 18.14 1.65 -4.85
CA PHE A 69 17.26 2.74 -4.41
C PHE A 69 16.94 2.67 -2.91
N GLU A 70 17.50 1.69 -2.20
CA GLU A 70 17.35 1.56 -0.76
C GLU A 70 18.26 2.55 -0.02
N SER A 71 17.84 2.94 1.17
CA SER A 71 18.50 3.92 2.04
C SER A 71 18.21 3.59 3.51
N GLY A 72 18.66 4.43 4.44
CA GLY A 72 18.31 4.29 5.86
C GLY A 72 16.81 4.47 6.17
N VAL A 73 15.99 4.97 5.25
CA VAL A 73 14.54 5.11 5.45
C VAL A 73 13.78 4.18 4.52
N VAL A 74 14.11 4.18 3.23
CA VAL A 74 13.54 3.23 2.24
C VAL A 74 14.28 1.90 2.35
N ARG A 75 13.65 0.91 2.95
CA ARG A 75 14.25 -0.39 3.31
C ARG A 75 14.20 -1.42 2.19
N VAL A 76 13.16 -1.32 1.35
CA VAL A 76 12.94 -2.22 0.22
C VAL A 76 12.47 -1.40 -0.97
N TYR A 77 13.00 -1.72 -2.14
CA TYR A 77 12.49 -1.25 -3.43
C TYR A 77 12.22 -2.45 -4.33
N LEU A 78 10.97 -2.62 -4.78
CA LEU A 78 10.57 -3.63 -5.76
C LEU A 78 10.29 -2.95 -7.10
N ALA A 79 10.75 -3.54 -8.19
CA ALA A 79 10.50 -3.08 -9.56
C ALA A 79 9.78 -4.16 -10.36
N ALA A 80 8.90 -3.77 -11.29
CA ALA A 80 8.24 -4.68 -12.23
C ALA A 80 8.59 -4.33 -13.69
N PRO A 81 9.77 -4.74 -14.19
CA PRO A 81 10.26 -4.37 -15.52
C PRO A 81 9.30 -4.74 -16.66
N ASP A 82 8.62 -5.88 -16.53
CA ASP A 82 7.67 -6.37 -17.54
C ASP A 82 6.40 -5.52 -17.66
N LEU A 83 6.13 -4.66 -16.67
CA LEU A 83 5.02 -3.71 -16.66
C LEU A 83 5.44 -2.30 -17.08
N GLN A 84 6.67 -2.12 -17.58
CA GLN A 84 7.17 -0.82 -17.99
C GLN A 84 6.29 -0.18 -19.08
N ALA A 85 5.88 1.05 -18.83
CA ALA A 85 5.14 1.87 -19.77
C ALA A 85 5.67 3.30 -19.76
N SER A 86 5.68 3.95 -20.92
CA SER A 86 6.10 5.36 -21.06
C SER A 86 7.49 5.66 -20.46
N GLY A 87 8.41 4.69 -20.50
CA GLY A 87 9.77 4.83 -19.98
C GLY A 87 9.89 4.75 -18.45
N PHE A 88 8.84 4.35 -17.73
CA PHE A 88 8.84 4.19 -16.29
C PHE A 88 8.51 2.75 -15.90
N VAL A 89 9.34 2.18 -15.03
CA VAL A 89 9.13 0.85 -14.46
C VAL A 89 8.26 1.00 -13.21
N PRO A 90 7.06 0.39 -13.17
CA PRO A 90 6.26 0.35 -11.97
C PRO A 90 7.06 -0.20 -10.80
N ASN A 91 6.88 0.41 -9.63
CA ASN A 91 7.67 0.08 -8.46
C ASN A 91 6.89 0.23 -7.17
N ALA A 92 7.41 -0.42 -6.14
CA ALA A 92 6.92 -0.35 -4.78
C ALA A 92 8.08 -0.05 -3.84
N THR A 93 7.88 0.82 -2.88
CA THR A 93 8.86 1.11 -1.82
C THR A 93 8.28 0.77 -0.47
N VAL A 94 9.12 0.26 0.42
CA VAL A 94 8.79 0.10 1.84
C VAL A 94 9.72 0.98 2.65
N ALA A 95 9.15 1.84 3.48
CA ALA A 95 9.87 2.71 4.38
C ALA A 95 9.44 2.47 5.83
N ILE A 96 10.39 2.56 6.75
CA ILE A 96 10.13 2.54 8.19
C ILE A 96 10.68 3.84 8.77
N ALA A 97 9.81 4.64 9.40
CA ALA A 97 10.22 5.88 10.05
C ALA A 97 10.01 5.79 11.57
N ASN A 98 11.01 6.24 12.31
CA ASN A 98 10.95 6.35 13.76
C ASN A 98 10.48 7.76 14.16
N LEU A 99 9.28 7.82 14.73
CA LEU A 99 8.63 9.04 15.19
C LEU A 99 8.60 9.14 16.73
N SER A 100 9.36 8.28 17.42
CA SER A 100 9.47 8.32 18.88
C SER A 100 9.91 9.70 19.36
N GLY A 101 9.16 10.28 20.31
CA GLY A 101 9.41 11.63 20.83
C GLY A 101 8.98 12.78 19.90
N LYS A 102 8.51 12.47 18.68
CA LYS A 102 7.94 13.45 17.73
C LYS A 102 6.43 13.31 17.58
N ALA A 103 5.91 12.08 17.67
CA ALA A 103 4.49 11.75 17.66
C ALA A 103 4.14 10.99 18.95
N SER A 104 3.04 11.38 19.59
CA SER A 104 2.56 10.74 20.83
C SER A 104 1.37 9.80 20.58
N THR A 105 0.64 10.06 19.50
CA THR A 105 -0.50 9.27 19.03
C THR A 105 -0.30 8.81 17.59
N GLU A 106 -1.07 7.81 17.19
CA GLU A 106 -1.11 7.30 15.82
C GLU A 106 -1.58 8.40 14.85
N ASP A 107 -2.51 9.26 15.29
CA ASP A 107 -2.97 10.40 14.50
C ASP A 107 -1.86 11.45 14.28
N ASP A 108 -1.04 11.73 15.29
CA ASP A 108 0.14 12.59 15.14
C ASP A 108 1.14 11.98 14.15
N ALA A 109 1.31 10.65 14.18
CA ALA A 109 2.19 9.93 13.27
C ALA A 109 1.71 10.03 11.82
N PHE A 110 0.41 9.84 11.58
CA PHE A 110 -0.19 10.03 10.28
C PHE A 110 -0.12 11.48 9.79
N ALA A 111 -0.31 12.46 10.68
CA ALA A 111 -0.16 13.87 10.35
C ALA A 111 1.29 14.22 9.96
N ALA A 112 2.28 13.61 10.62
CA ALA A 112 3.69 13.79 10.27
C ALA A 112 4.02 13.26 8.87
N GLU A 113 3.51 12.06 8.51
CA GLU A 113 3.67 11.50 7.16
C GLU A 113 3.01 12.38 6.10
N ARG A 114 1.78 12.85 6.37
CA ARG A 114 1.09 13.80 5.49
C ARG A 114 1.87 15.10 5.31
N GLY A 115 2.37 15.70 6.39
CA GLY A 115 3.19 16.91 6.32
C GLY A 115 4.50 16.71 5.55
N GLY A 116 5.06 15.50 5.61
CA GLY A 116 6.18 15.08 4.76
C GLY A 116 5.83 15.14 3.28
N LEU A 117 4.71 14.53 2.86
CA LEU A 117 4.23 14.59 1.49
C LEU A 117 3.92 16.02 1.02
N GLU A 118 3.29 16.82 1.87
CA GLU A 118 3.00 18.24 1.59
C GLU A 118 4.29 19.05 1.36
N SER A 119 5.36 18.73 2.08
CA SER A 119 6.69 19.34 1.87
C SER A 119 7.31 18.98 0.51
N PHE A 120 6.86 17.89 -0.11
CA PHE A 120 7.19 17.51 -1.49
C PHE A 120 6.19 18.07 -2.52
N GLY A 121 5.27 18.95 -2.12
CA GLY A 121 4.30 19.60 -3.00
C GLY A 121 3.04 18.78 -3.26
N VAL A 122 2.80 17.69 -2.52
CA VAL A 122 1.57 16.91 -2.61
C VAL A 122 0.46 17.62 -1.83
N THR A 123 -0.47 18.26 -2.53
CA THR A 123 -1.60 18.97 -1.89
C THR A 123 -2.93 18.24 -2.05
N ASP A 124 -3.08 17.49 -3.13
CA ASP A 124 -4.35 16.91 -3.56
C ASP A 124 -4.36 15.41 -3.29
N LEU A 125 -4.32 15.04 -2.01
CA LEU A 125 -4.38 13.66 -1.57
C LEU A 125 -5.77 13.28 -1.08
N VAL A 126 -6.15 12.04 -1.36
CA VAL A 126 -7.36 11.42 -0.83
C VAL A 126 -6.94 10.35 0.17
N GLU A 127 -7.60 10.35 1.32
CA GLU A 127 -7.27 9.47 2.44
C GLU A 127 -8.43 8.52 2.75
N ALA A 128 -8.09 7.27 3.07
CA ALA A 128 -9.00 6.30 3.63
C ALA A 128 -8.40 5.68 4.90
N GLN A 129 -9.21 5.54 5.93
CA GLN A 129 -8.82 4.83 7.15
C GLN A 129 -8.95 3.32 6.97
N GLY A 130 -8.08 2.57 7.62
CA GLY A 130 -8.07 1.11 7.57
C GLY A 130 -7.37 0.48 8.77
N THR A 131 -7.10 -0.82 8.65
CA THR A 131 -6.33 -1.57 9.63
C THR A 131 -5.48 -2.62 8.91
N ILE A 132 -4.19 -2.67 9.21
CA ILE A 132 -3.30 -3.74 8.78
C ILE A 132 -2.80 -4.44 10.03
N CYS A 133 -3.01 -5.75 10.12
CA CYS A 133 -2.46 -6.56 11.21
C CYS A 133 -2.87 -6.12 12.62
N GLY A 134 -4.08 -5.56 12.76
CA GLY A 134 -4.59 -5.00 14.01
C GLY A 134 -4.08 -3.60 14.35
N TYR A 135 -3.14 -3.06 13.57
CA TYR A 135 -2.64 -1.69 13.71
C TYR A 135 -3.48 -0.71 12.88
N PRO A 136 -3.74 0.51 13.39
CA PRO A 136 -4.34 1.58 12.60
C PRO A 136 -3.54 1.82 11.34
N SER A 137 -4.23 1.98 10.21
CA SER A 137 -3.61 2.35 8.95
C SER A 137 -4.38 3.44 8.23
N LYS A 138 -3.66 4.12 7.32
CA LYS A 138 -4.25 5.03 6.35
C LYS A 138 -3.73 4.69 4.97
N THR A 139 -4.61 4.71 3.98
CA THR A 139 -4.24 4.67 2.58
C THR A 139 -4.40 6.06 1.99
N LEU A 140 -3.32 6.57 1.41
CA LEU A 140 -3.26 7.84 0.72
C LEU A 140 -3.15 7.59 -0.78
N THR A 141 -4.03 8.17 -1.58
CA THR A 141 -3.90 8.21 -3.04
C THR A 141 -3.68 9.65 -3.46
N TYR A 142 -2.61 9.91 -4.19
CA TYR A 142 -2.23 11.26 -4.57
C TYR A 142 -1.45 11.26 -5.89
N ASN A 143 -1.27 12.45 -6.46
CA ASN A 143 -0.42 12.64 -7.63
C ASN A 143 0.88 13.34 -7.22
N MET A 144 2.01 12.87 -7.74
CA MET A 144 3.29 13.55 -7.57
C MET A 144 4.15 13.46 -8.82
N GLY A 145 5.02 14.46 -9.03
CA GLY A 145 6.12 14.41 -9.98
C GLY A 145 7.44 14.48 -9.21
N LEU A 146 8.50 13.84 -9.72
CA LEU A 146 9.82 13.85 -9.09
C LEU A 146 10.92 14.07 -10.13
N GLY A 147 11.56 15.22 -10.08
CA GLY A 147 12.57 15.60 -11.07
C GLY A 147 12.00 15.58 -12.49
N ASN A 148 12.51 14.68 -13.33
CA ASN A 148 12.06 14.49 -14.72
C ASN A 148 10.93 13.45 -14.86
N ILE A 149 10.49 12.81 -13.77
CA ILE A 149 9.38 11.87 -13.79
C ILE A 149 8.07 12.67 -13.85
N PRO A 150 7.24 12.47 -14.89
CA PRO A 150 5.94 13.15 -15.01
C PRO A 150 5.06 12.95 -13.78
N VAL A 151 4.11 13.87 -13.59
CA VAL A 151 3.08 13.72 -12.54
C VAL A 151 2.29 12.44 -12.79
N HIS A 152 2.21 11.59 -11.78
CA HIS A 152 1.50 10.31 -11.84
C HIS A 152 0.92 9.95 -10.47
N ARG A 153 0.01 8.97 -10.48
CA ARG A 153 -0.65 8.49 -9.28
C ARG A 153 0.28 7.60 -8.46
N VAL A 154 0.26 7.83 -7.15
CA VAL A 154 0.88 6.99 -6.13
C VAL A 154 -0.20 6.60 -5.13
N THR A 155 -0.22 5.32 -4.76
CA THR A 155 -1.03 4.82 -3.65
C THR A 155 -0.10 4.35 -2.54
N THR A 156 -0.27 4.90 -1.35
CA THR A 156 0.56 4.62 -0.18
C THR A 156 -0.28 4.12 0.97
N THR A 157 0.01 2.94 1.51
CA THR A 157 -0.54 2.47 2.78
C THR A 157 0.47 2.73 3.89
N ILE A 158 0.04 3.44 4.94
CA ILE A 158 0.82 3.77 6.13
C ILE A 158 0.21 3.03 7.31
N VAL A 159 1.03 2.29 8.05
CA VAL A 159 0.63 1.61 9.30
C VAL A 159 1.35 2.28 10.46
N ALA A 160 0.60 2.72 11.47
CA ALA A 160 1.16 3.30 12.69
C ALA A 160 1.34 2.19 13.74
N VAL A 161 2.58 2.00 14.21
CA VAL A 161 2.93 0.98 15.20
C VAL A 161 3.45 1.67 16.46
N LYS A 162 2.61 1.65 17.49
CA LYS A 162 2.96 2.11 18.82
C LYS A 162 3.36 0.94 19.71
N ASN A 163 4.53 1.04 20.34
CA ASN A 163 4.95 0.12 21.38
C ASN A 163 5.55 0.93 22.54
N ASN A 164 4.83 1.00 23.67
CA ASN A 164 5.20 1.83 24.82
C ASN A 164 5.44 3.30 24.41
N THR A 165 6.66 3.81 24.60
CA THR A 165 7.08 5.16 24.23
C THR A 165 7.59 5.26 22.79
N LYS A 166 7.64 4.14 22.07
CA LYS A 166 8.07 4.09 20.68
C LYS A 166 6.89 4.27 19.75
N MET A 167 7.10 5.06 18.71
CA MET A 167 6.15 5.26 17.62
C MET A 167 6.90 5.09 16.30
N PHE A 168 6.42 4.17 15.48
CA PHE A 168 6.93 3.94 14.13
C PHE A 168 5.80 4.04 13.11
N THR A 169 6.15 4.40 11.90
CA THR A 169 5.29 4.25 10.72
C THR A 169 5.96 3.31 9.74
N VAL A 170 5.14 2.43 9.15
CA VAL A 170 5.53 1.59 8.02
C VAL A 170 4.75 2.07 6.81
N GLY A 171 5.44 2.70 5.86
CA GLY A 171 4.86 3.21 4.62
C GLY A 171 5.19 2.29 3.46
N VAL A 172 4.18 1.81 2.74
CA VAL A 172 4.34 1.10 1.48
C VAL A 172 3.71 1.91 0.37
N SER A 173 4.51 2.36 -0.60
CA SER A 173 4.03 3.14 -1.75
C SER A 173 4.14 2.30 -3.01
N VAL A 174 3.12 2.29 -3.86
CA VAL A 174 3.12 1.65 -5.18
C VAL A 174 2.74 2.67 -6.24
N GLN A 175 3.48 2.68 -7.35
CA GLN A 175 3.34 3.71 -8.39
C GLN A 175 3.66 3.22 -9.79
N ALA A 176 3.01 3.82 -10.79
CA ALA A 176 3.24 3.65 -12.22
C ALA A 176 2.89 4.95 -12.96
N LEU A 177 3.48 5.19 -14.14
CA LEU A 177 3.01 6.26 -15.03
C LEU A 177 1.71 5.90 -15.75
N ASP A 178 1.52 4.62 -16.04
CA ASP A 178 0.31 4.07 -16.65
C ASP A 178 -0.21 2.96 -15.73
N ASP A 179 -1.26 3.24 -14.97
CA ASP A 179 -1.88 2.29 -14.05
C ASP A 179 -2.88 1.35 -14.74
N THR A 180 -3.10 1.51 -16.05
CA THR A 180 -4.00 0.65 -16.84
C THR A 180 -3.31 -0.61 -17.38
N VAL A 181 -1.99 -0.72 -17.20
CA VAL A 181 -1.21 -1.90 -17.60
C VAL A 181 -1.75 -3.13 -16.87
N ARG A 182 -2.10 -4.16 -17.65
CA ARG A 182 -2.69 -5.39 -17.12
C ARG A 182 -1.83 -5.99 -16.01
N GLY A 183 -2.46 -6.24 -14.86
CA GLY A 183 -1.81 -6.86 -13.71
C GLY A 183 -1.25 -5.86 -12.69
N PHE A 184 -1.12 -4.57 -13.04
CA PHE A 184 -0.65 -3.56 -12.10
C PHE A 184 -1.61 -3.39 -10.91
N ASP A 185 -2.91 -3.24 -11.14
CA ASP A 185 -3.90 -3.08 -10.07
C ASP A 185 -3.88 -4.25 -9.08
N SER A 186 -3.85 -5.49 -9.59
CA SER A 186 -3.81 -6.70 -8.75
C SER A 186 -2.51 -6.79 -7.94
N ALA A 187 -1.38 -6.41 -8.54
CA ALA A 187 -0.11 -6.34 -7.83
C ALA A 187 -0.11 -5.25 -6.75
N ARG A 188 -0.63 -4.05 -7.06
CA ARG A 188 -0.81 -2.96 -6.09
C ARG A 188 -1.63 -3.41 -4.90
N GLU A 189 -2.79 -4.01 -5.13
CA GLU A 189 -3.65 -4.52 -4.05
C GLU A 189 -2.95 -5.61 -3.23
N THR A 190 -2.26 -6.55 -3.90
CA THR A 190 -1.51 -7.62 -3.23
C THR A 190 -0.42 -7.05 -2.32
N ILE A 191 0.37 -6.09 -2.82
CA ILE A 191 1.49 -5.49 -2.07
C ILE A 191 0.97 -4.67 -0.89
N LEU A 192 -0.03 -3.81 -1.10
CA LEU A 192 -0.52 -2.87 -0.08
C LEU A 192 -1.38 -3.55 0.99
N ALA A 193 -2.37 -4.36 0.59
CA ALA A 193 -3.25 -5.03 1.54
C ALA A 193 -2.59 -6.27 2.18
N GLY A 194 -1.63 -6.87 1.49
CA GLY A 194 -0.94 -8.07 1.94
C GLY A 194 0.25 -7.83 2.87
N LEU A 195 0.58 -6.56 3.15
CA LEU A 195 1.61 -6.16 4.11
C LEU A 195 1.41 -6.87 5.46
N GLN A 196 2.47 -7.48 5.97
CA GLN A 196 2.49 -8.11 7.28
C GLN A 196 3.28 -7.23 8.24
N VAL A 197 2.70 -6.91 9.39
CA VAL A 197 3.32 -6.11 10.44
C VAL A 197 3.13 -6.83 11.77
N SER A 198 4.21 -6.98 12.52
CA SER A 198 4.17 -7.59 13.85
C SER A 198 5.05 -6.82 14.83
N PRO A 199 4.85 -7.03 16.16
CA PRO A 199 5.61 -6.31 17.17
C PRO A 199 7.13 -6.51 17.03
N PRO A 200 7.94 -5.59 17.59
CA PRO A 200 9.39 -5.74 17.68
C PRO A 200 9.78 -7.02 18.44
N VAL A 201 10.99 -7.52 18.17
CA VAL A 201 11.52 -8.74 18.83
C VAL A 201 11.67 -8.53 20.33
N THR A 202 12.05 -7.32 20.76
CA THR A 202 12.09 -6.93 22.17
C THR A 202 11.01 -5.89 22.45
N SER A 203 10.02 -6.25 23.28
CA SER A 203 8.92 -5.36 23.69
C SER A 203 9.23 -4.55 24.95
#